data_AF-A0A836TFN3-F1
#
_entry.id   AF-A0A836TFN3-F1
#
_cell.length_a   1.000
_cell.length_b   1.000
_cell.length_c   1.000
_cell.angle_alpha   90.00
_cell.angle_beta   90.00
_cell.angle_gamma   90.00
#
_symmetry.space_group_name_H-M   'P 1'
#
loop_
_entity.id
_entity.type
_entity.pdbx_description
1 polymer ?
#
loop_
_entity_poly.entity_id
_entity_poly.type
_entity_poly.pdbx_seq_one_letter_code
_entity_poly.pdbx_strand_id
1 'polypeptide(L)'
;MNVTRRIENFIFSTSITQDNLFGNGQRLGLNAHLSSIRTDFRINFTEPRLFDSEISLGVDLFNEDEDFLSFDAQSTGGGFRLGKNISEYESVGLKYRLANVETSGVDSSDETEFFKNGTRLTSRVVPTYIYDSRDNFLNPSTGWRHVVGFELAGLGGTKFTKYFYEVTYYH
;
A
#
# COMPACT_ATOMS: atom_id res chain seq x y z
N MET A 1 -18.08 30.67 0.89
CA MET A 1 -17.64 29.27 1.05
C MET A 1 -18.75 28.36 0.54
N ASN A 2 -18.63 27.87 -0.70
CA ASN A 2 -19.48 26.79 -1.19
C ASN A 2 -18.73 25.49 -0.90
N VAL A 3 -19.10 24.79 0.16
CA VAL A 3 -18.62 23.43 0.39
C VAL A 3 -19.46 22.52 -0.50
N THR A 4 -19.01 22.32 -1.74
CA THR A 4 -19.58 21.28 -2.61
C THR A 4 -19.24 19.94 -1.99
N ARG A 5 -20.22 19.30 -1.37
CA ARG A 5 -20.13 17.92 -0.87
C ARG A 5 -19.79 17.02 -2.07
N ARG A 6 -18.52 16.62 -2.22
CA ARG A 6 -18.13 15.62 -3.22
C ARG A 6 -18.64 14.27 -2.72
N ILE A 7 -19.69 13.76 -3.35
CA ILE A 7 -20.25 12.43 -3.11
C ILE A 7 -19.68 11.53 -4.20
N GLU A 8 -19.22 10.33 -3.81
CA GLU A 8 -18.88 9.29 -4.77
C GLU A 8 -20.15 8.87 -5.51
N ASN A 9 -20.29 9.31 -6.75
CA ASN A 9 -21.50 9.07 -7.53
C ASN A 9 -21.34 7.85 -8.45
N PHE A 10 -20.10 7.47 -8.75
CA PHE A 10 -19.78 6.35 -9.62
C PHE A 10 -18.45 5.72 -9.23
N ILE A 11 -18.43 4.39 -9.21
CA ILE A 11 -17.24 3.56 -8.97
C ILE A 11 -17.22 2.48 -10.05
N PHE A 12 -16.10 2.37 -10.74
CA PHE A 12 -15.78 1.31 -11.68
C PHE A 12 -14.50 0.64 -11.24
N SER A 13 -14.45 -0.69 -11.30
CA SER A 13 -13.28 -1.46 -10.91
C SER A 13 -13.11 -2.63 -11.85
N THR A 14 -11.91 -2.82 -12.36
CA THR A 14 -11.54 -3.95 -13.20
C THR A 14 -10.22 -4.53 -12.71
N SER A 15 -10.12 -5.85 -12.73
CA SER A 15 -8.93 -6.59 -12.36
C SER A 15 -8.75 -7.76 -13.30
N ILE A 16 -7.52 -7.94 -13.78
CA ILE A 16 -7.10 -9.09 -14.58
C ILE A 16 -5.91 -9.71 -13.86
N THR A 17 -6.00 -11.00 -13.54
CA THR A 17 -4.94 -11.74 -12.86
C THR A 17 -4.63 -13.03 -13.61
N GLN A 18 -3.33 -13.30 -13.80
CA GLN A 18 -2.79 -14.56 -14.28
C GLN A 18 -2.03 -15.24 -13.15
N ASP A 19 -2.53 -16.38 -12.66
CA ASP A 19 -1.99 -17.08 -11.48
C ASP A 19 -0.80 -18.01 -11.76
N ASN A 20 -0.57 -18.33 -13.03
CA ASN A 20 0.54 -19.18 -13.44
C ASN A 20 1.17 -18.61 -14.70
N LEU A 21 1.84 -17.48 -14.55
CA LEU A 21 2.55 -16.82 -15.62
C LEU A 21 3.68 -17.75 -16.11
N PHE A 22 3.64 -18.10 -17.40
CA PHE A 22 4.61 -18.97 -18.07
C PHE A 22 4.77 -20.39 -17.50
N GLY A 23 3.85 -20.85 -16.64
CA GLY A 23 3.92 -22.20 -16.05
C GLY A 23 4.78 -22.32 -14.78
N ASN A 24 5.32 -21.21 -14.26
CA ASN A 24 6.27 -21.19 -13.14
C ASN A 24 5.64 -20.85 -11.77
N GLY A 25 4.31 -20.80 -11.66
CA GLY A 25 3.60 -20.45 -10.41
C GLY A 25 3.64 -18.95 -10.06
N GLN A 26 4.22 -18.12 -10.93
CA GLN A 26 4.27 -16.68 -10.78
C GLN A 26 2.90 -16.06 -11.05
N ARG A 27 2.55 -15.04 -10.26
CA ARG A 27 1.29 -14.29 -10.43
C ARG A 27 1.56 -12.90 -10.99
N LEU A 28 0.80 -12.51 -12.02
CA LEU A 28 0.77 -11.15 -12.55
C LEU A 28 -0.66 -10.60 -12.49
N GLY A 29 -0.83 -9.45 -11.86
CA GLY A 29 -2.12 -8.76 -11.73
C GLY A 29 -2.07 -7.34 -12.28
N LEU A 30 -3.11 -6.95 -13.00
CA LEU A 30 -3.39 -5.59 -13.44
C LEU A 30 -4.72 -5.15 -12.84
N ASN A 31 -4.75 -3.99 -12.19
CA ASN A 31 -5.94 -3.47 -11.52
C ASN A 31 -6.13 -2.00 -11.91
N ALA A 32 -7.37 -1.63 -12.17
CA ALA A 32 -7.79 -0.26 -12.36
C ALA A 32 -9.07 0.00 -11.57
N HIS A 33 -9.05 1.01 -10.71
CA HIS A 33 -10.20 1.50 -9.95
C HIS A 33 -10.41 2.96 -10.31
N LEU A 34 -11.56 3.28 -10.86
CA LEU A 34 -11.94 4.62 -11.30
C LEU A 34 -13.18 5.04 -10.54
N SER A 35 -13.14 6.21 -9.93
CA SER A 35 -14.28 6.81 -9.22
C SER A 35 -14.30 8.31 -9.44
N SER A 36 -15.32 8.98 -8.92
CA SER A 36 -15.44 10.44 -9.02
C SER A 36 -14.36 11.23 -8.27
N ILE A 37 -13.63 10.61 -7.32
CA ILE A 37 -12.60 11.27 -6.49
C ILE A 37 -11.27 10.53 -6.45
N ARG A 38 -11.19 9.35 -7.09
CA ARG A 38 -10.02 8.49 -7.02
C ARG A 38 -9.83 7.70 -8.29
N THR A 39 -8.60 7.69 -8.79
CA THR A 39 -8.13 6.87 -9.91
C THR A 39 -6.90 6.09 -9.47
N ASP A 40 -6.95 4.75 -9.49
CA ASP A 40 -5.87 3.87 -9.04
C ASP A 40 -5.57 2.83 -10.11
N PHE A 41 -4.33 2.84 -10.61
CA PHE A 41 -3.80 1.84 -11.51
C PHE A 41 -2.64 1.09 -10.84
N ARG A 42 -2.70 -0.24 -10.84
CA ARG A 42 -1.67 -1.08 -10.22
C ARG A 42 -1.28 -2.26 -11.10
N ILE A 43 0.02 -2.50 -11.16
CA ILE A 43 0.62 -3.72 -11.69
C ILE A 43 1.33 -4.42 -10.54
N ASN A 44 0.99 -5.69 -10.30
CA ASN A 44 1.64 -6.49 -9.28
C ASN A 44 2.19 -7.78 -9.89
N PHE A 45 3.45 -8.07 -9.60
CA PHE A 45 4.09 -9.35 -9.90
C PHE A 45 4.42 -10.05 -8.57
N THR A 46 4.26 -11.36 -8.52
CA THR A 46 4.60 -12.18 -7.35
C THR A 46 5.32 -13.45 -7.78
N GLU A 47 6.51 -13.66 -7.23
CA GLU A 47 7.27 -14.90 -7.23
C GLU A 47 7.11 -15.55 -5.83
N PRO A 48 6.34 -16.64 -5.69
CA PRO A 48 6.08 -17.25 -4.39
C PRO A 48 7.32 -17.90 -3.76
N ARG A 49 8.31 -18.33 -4.56
CA ARG A 49 9.52 -19.03 -4.10
C ARG A 49 10.77 -18.44 -4.73
N LEU A 50 11.18 -17.28 -4.23
CA LEU A 50 12.39 -16.62 -4.66
C LEU A 50 13.60 -17.55 -4.41
N PHE A 51 14.33 -17.88 -5.47
CA PHE A 51 15.50 -18.77 -5.42
C PHE A 51 15.21 -20.12 -4.75
N ASP A 52 14.06 -20.74 -5.06
CA ASP A 52 13.61 -22.02 -4.49
C ASP A 52 13.49 -22.04 -2.95
N SER A 53 13.34 -20.87 -2.34
CA SER A 53 13.19 -20.72 -0.90
C SER A 53 11.73 -20.52 -0.48
N GLU A 54 11.50 -20.49 0.83
CA GLU A 54 10.20 -20.11 1.43
C GLU A 54 9.95 -18.60 1.44
N ILE A 55 10.83 -17.82 0.80
CA ILE A 55 10.70 -16.36 0.69
C ILE A 55 9.95 -16.03 -0.59
N SER A 56 8.87 -15.28 -0.44
CA SER A 56 8.16 -14.67 -1.57
C SER A 56 8.81 -13.34 -1.94
N LEU A 57 8.86 -13.04 -3.24
CA LEU A 57 9.17 -11.72 -3.79
C LEU A 57 7.92 -11.17 -4.47
N GLY A 58 7.61 -9.90 -4.25
CA GLY A 58 6.65 -9.16 -5.05
C GLY A 58 7.25 -7.88 -5.58
N VAL A 59 6.81 -7.47 -6.76
CA VAL A 59 7.15 -6.18 -7.38
C VAL A 59 5.84 -5.48 -7.71
N ASP A 60 5.74 -4.21 -7.31
CA ASP A 60 4.53 -3.41 -7.49
C ASP A 60 4.88 -2.13 -8.24
N LEU A 61 4.06 -1.78 -9.22
CA LEU A 61 4.03 -0.47 -9.84
C LEU A 61 2.64 0.12 -9.64
N PHE A 62 2.57 1.43 -9.37
CA PHE A 62 1.32 2.11 -9.11
C PHE A 62 1.34 3.54 -9.66
N ASN A 63 0.16 3.99 -10.05
CA ASN A 63 -0.18 5.38 -10.28
C ASN A 63 -1.56 5.59 -9.65
N GLU A 64 -1.60 6.44 -8.63
CA GLU A 64 -2.77 6.71 -7.82
C GLU A 64 -3.01 8.21 -7.81
N ASP A 65 -4.24 8.62 -8.03
CA ASP A 65 -4.70 10.00 -7.99
C ASP A 65 -5.91 10.04 -7.06
N GLU A 66 -5.89 10.98 -6.12
CA GLU A 66 -6.92 11.12 -5.09
C GLU A 66 -7.21 12.61 -4.84
N ASP A 67 -8.46 12.99 -5.08
CA ASP A 67 -8.99 14.33 -4.84
C ASP A 67 -9.42 14.44 -3.37
N PHE A 68 -8.58 15.05 -2.53
CA PHE A 68 -8.96 15.38 -1.15
C PHE A 68 -9.80 16.66 -1.09
N LEU A 69 -10.35 16.95 0.08
CA LEU A 69 -11.17 18.15 0.28
C LEU A 69 -10.40 19.46 0.03
N SER A 70 -9.11 19.49 0.36
CA SER A 70 -8.29 20.71 0.40
C SER A 70 -7.12 20.69 -0.58
N PHE A 71 -6.90 19.57 -1.28
CA PHE A 71 -5.78 19.36 -2.19
C PHE A 71 -6.02 18.10 -3.02
N ASP A 72 -5.35 17.97 -4.14
CA ASP A 72 -5.29 16.74 -4.92
C ASP A 72 -3.91 16.09 -4.71
N ALA A 73 -3.85 14.77 -4.68
CA ALA A 73 -2.61 14.03 -4.49
C ALA A 73 -2.42 12.94 -5.54
N GLN A 74 -1.38 13.08 -6.34
CA GLN A 74 -0.97 12.07 -7.28
C GLN A 74 0.29 11.35 -6.80
N SER A 75 0.19 10.04 -6.57
CA SER A 75 1.31 9.18 -6.21
C SER A 75 1.66 8.23 -7.35
N THR A 76 2.86 8.38 -7.92
CA THR A 76 3.40 7.46 -8.92
C THR A 76 4.67 6.83 -8.43
N GLY A 77 4.81 5.52 -8.61
CA GLY A 77 6.04 4.85 -8.26
C GLY A 77 5.95 3.34 -8.29
N GLY A 78 6.84 2.74 -7.52
CA GLY A 78 6.94 1.30 -7.44
C GLY A 78 7.69 0.84 -6.21
N GLY A 79 7.80 -0.47 -6.08
CA GLY A 79 8.45 -1.06 -4.94
C GLY A 79 8.60 -2.55 -5.10
N PHE A 80 9.27 -3.14 -4.11
CA PHE A 80 9.30 -4.58 -3.96
C PHE A 80 8.95 -4.95 -2.54
N ARG A 81 8.51 -6.19 -2.36
CA ARG A 81 8.20 -6.78 -1.06
C ARG A 81 8.82 -8.16 -0.97
N LEU A 82 9.35 -8.47 0.20
CA LEU A 82 9.77 -9.81 0.58
C LEU A 82 8.87 -10.27 1.73
N GLY A 83 8.52 -11.55 1.76
CA GLY A 83 7.70 -12.11 2.82
C GLY A 83 8.04 -13.56 3.10
N LYS A 84 8.07 -13.94 4.37
CA LYS A 84 8.32 -15.32 4.83
C LYS A 84 7.44 -15.64 6.03
N ASN A 85 6.85 -16.84 6.02
CA ASN A 85 6.22 -17.42 7.21
C ASN A 85 7.31 -18.06 8.08
N ILE A 86 7.34 -17.69 9.36
CA ILE A 86 8.30 -18.22 10.34
C ILE A 86 7.71 -19.44 11.05
N SER A 87 6.41 -19.40 11.32
CA SER A 87 5.63 -20.48 11.89
C SER A 87 4.22 -20.48 11.28
N GLU A 88 3.32 -21.33 11.79
CA GLU A 88 1.92 -21.36 11.38
C GLU A 88 1.13 -20.10 11.77
N TYR A 89 1.61 -19.33 12.77
CA TYR A 89 0.99 -18.09 13.23
C TYR A 89 1.82 -16.85 12.93
N GLU A 90 3.12 -16.99 12.64
CA GLU A 90 4.03 -15.85 12.52
C GLU A 90 4.52 -15.65 11.08
N SER A 91 4.46 -14.40 10.63
CA SER A 91 5.08 -13.99 9.36
C SER A 91 5.84 -12.68 9.49
N VAL A 92 6.90 -12.59 8.70
CA VAL A 92 7.72 -11.38 8.58
C VAL A 92 7.69 -10.88 7.15
N GLY A 93 7.73 -9.56 7.00
CA GLY A 93 7.75 -8.91 5.72
C GLY A 93 8.74 -7.76 5.69
N LEU A 94 9.26 -7.46 4.51
CA LEU A 94 10.05 -6.28 4.24
C LEU A 94 9.54 -5.65 2.95
N LYS A 95 9.08 -4.41 3.02
CA LYS A 95 8.64 -3.65 1.84
C LYS A 95 9.57 -2.47 1.60
N TYR A 96 9.96 -2.28 0.34
CA TYR A 96 10.56 -1.03 -0.12
C TYR A 96 9.62 -0.35 -1.09
N ARG A 97 9.41 0.96 -0.93
CA ARG A 97 8.58 1.78 -1.83
C ARG A 97 9.31 3.06 -2.19
N LEU A 98 9.35 3.37 -3.48
CA LEU A 98 9.79 4.64 -4.03
C LEU A 98 8.61 5.29 -4.74
N ALA A 99 8.25 6.50 -4.32
CA ALA A 99 7.09 7.22 -4.85
C ALA A 99 7.41 8.71 -5.07
N ASN A 100 7.04 9.24 -6.23
CA ASN A 100 6.84 10.67 -6.41
C ASN A 100 5.40 10.98 -6.00
N VAL A 101 5.25 11.92 -5.07
CA VAL A 101 3.95 12.41 -4.60
C VAL A 101 3.85 13.86 -5.02
N GLU A 102 2.96 14.14 -5.96
CA GLU A 102 2.59 15.50 -6.35
C GLU A 102 1.37 15.92 -5.55
N THR A 103 1.47 17.10 -4.94
CA THR A 103 0.37 17.76 -4.25
C THR A 103 0.00 19.00 -5.05
N SER A 104 -1.27 19.13 -5.41
CA SER A 104 -1.81 20.27 -6.17
C SER A 104 -3.13 20.74 -5.53
N GLY A 105 -3.69 21.86 -6.00
CA GLY A 105 -5.00 22.34 -5.55
C GLY A 105 -5.03 22.94 -4.12
N VAL A 106 -3.88 23.09 -3.45
CA VAL A 106 -3.80 23.79 -2.15
C VAL A 106 -4.05 25.28 -2.35
N ASP A 107 -5.03 25.85 -1.63
CA ASP A 107 -5.31 27.29 -1.65
C ASP A 107 -4.14 28.08 -1.04
N SER A 108 -3.77 29.21 -1.65
CA SER A 108 -2.69 30.06 -1.18
C SER A 108 -2.90 30.58 0.25
N SER A 109 -4.16 30.68 0.73
CA SER A 109 -4.43 31.04 2.12
C SER A 109 -4.10 29.93 3.12
N ASP A 110 -4.09 28.68 2.67
CA ASP A 110 -3.93 27.49 3.49
C ASP A 110 -2.52 26.88 3.38
N GLU A 111 -1.68 27.42 2.49
CA GLU A 111 -0.29 26.98 2.31
C GLU A 111 0.54 27.21 3.58
N THR A 112 1.30 26.17 3.94
CA THR A 112 2.31 26.18 5.01
C THR A 112 3.63 25.62 4.48
N GLU A 113 4.69 25.66 5.29
CA GLU A 113 5.98 25.07 4.91
C GLU A 113 5.86 23.57 4.54
N PHE A 114 4.99 22.84 5.27
CA PHE A 114 4.81 21.40 5.13
C PHE A 114 3.62 21.02 4.23
N PHE A 115 2.66 21.92 4.04
CA PHE A 115 1.45 21.70 3.25
C PHE A 115 1.32 22.77 2.17
N LYS A 116 1.78 22.45 0.96
CA LYS A 116 1.80 23.35 -0.19
C LYS A 116 1.86 22.55 -1.48
N ASN A 117 1.54 23.21 -2.59
CA ASN A 117 1.68 22.61 -3.90
C ASN A 117 3.15 22.24 -4.18
N GLY A 118 3.36 21.07 -4.79
CA GLY A 118 4.69 20.62 -5.22
C GLY A 118 4.87 19.11 -5.21
N THR A 119 6.01 18.68 -5.75
CA THR A 119 6.36 17.26 -5.89
C THR A 119 7.39 16.85 -4.85
N ARG A 120 7.14 15.72 -4.19
CA ARG A 120 8.03 15.13 -3.19
C ARG A 120 8.36 13.70 -3.55
N LEU A 121 9.63 13.43 -3.80
CA LEU A 121 10.13 12.07 -3.83
C LEU A 121 10.13 11.52 -2.40
N THR A 122 9.69 10.28 -2.24
CA THR A 122 9.79 9.56 -0.98
C THR A 122 10.21 8.12 -1.20
N SER A 123 11.30 7.73 -0.56
CA SER A 123 11.76 6.33 -0.46
C SER A 123 11.56 5.83 0.97
N ARG A 124 11.00 4.62 1.12
CA ARG A 124 10.63 4.07 2.43
C ARG A 124 10.92 2.59 2.50
N VAL A 125 11.43 2.14 3.64
CA VAL A 125 11.58 0.73 4.00
C VAL A 125 10.64 0.43 5.15
N VAL A 126 9.91 -0.69 5.06
CA VAL A 126 8.90 -1.10 6.03
C VAL A 126 9.09 -2.57 6.39
N PRO A 127 9.86 -2.89 7.44
CA PRO A 127 9.78 -4.19 8.10
C PRO A 127 8.43 -4.33 8.81
N THR A 128 7.84 -5.52 8.72
CA THR A 128 6.59 -5.89 9.39
C THR A 128 6.71 -7.25 10.03
N TYR A 129 6.13 -7.41 11.22
CA TYR A 129 5.92 -8.69 11.88
C TYR A 129 4.43 -8.86 12.15
N ILE A 130 3.92 -10.04 11.85
CA ILE A 130 2.52 -10.40 12.04
C ILE A 130 2.46 -11.69 12.84
N TYR A 131 1.65 -11.69 13.90
CA TYR A 131 1.23 -12.90 14.60
C TYR A 131 -0.29 -13.01 14.47
N ASP A 132 -0.80 -14.11 13.94
CA ASP A 132 -2.23 -14.35 13.73
C ASP A 132 -2.59 -15.76 14.20
N SER A 133 -3.19 -15.86 15.39
CA SER A 133 -3.70 -17.11 15.98
C SER A 133 -5.22 -17.22 15.90
N ARG A 134 -5.85 -16.41 15.03
CA ARG A 134 -7.30 -16.51 14.81
C ARG A 134 -7.64 -17.88 14.26
N ASP A 135 -8.72 -18.46 14.79
CA ASP A 135 -9.27 -19.73 14.33
C ASP A 135 -9.73 -19.69 12.88
N ASN A 136 -10.26 -18.54 12.44
CA ASN A 136 -10.71 -18.32 11.08
C ASN A 136 -10.38 -16.88 10.64
N PHE A 137 -9.80 -16.71 9.46
CA PHE A 137 -9.41 -15.37 8.99
C PHE A 137 -10.57 -14.49 8.51
N LEU A 138 -11.69 -15.10 8.07
CA LEU A 138 -12.88 -14.42 7.54
C LEU A 138 -13.94 -14.16 8.62
N ASN A 139 -14.18 -15.15 9.48
CA ASN A 139 -15.16 -15.06 10.56
C ASN A 139 -14.55 -15.57 11.88
N PRO A 140 -13.63 -14.79 12.50
CA PRO A 140 -12.92 -15.21 13.69
C PRO A 140 -13.86 -15.29 14.90
N SER A 141 -13.75 -16.36 15.69
CA SER A 141 -14.47 -16.51 16.95
C SER A 141 -13.54 -16.43 18.16
N THR A 142 -12.29 -16.85 18.01
CA THR A 142 -11.28 -16.84 19.08
C THR A 142 -9.90 -16.51 18.53
N GLY A 143 -9.03 -16.05 19.42
CA GLY A 143 -7.61 -15.85 19.11
C GLY A 143 -7.22 -14.39 18.96
N TRP A 144 -5.97 -14.18 18.56
CA TRP A 144 -5.32 -12.88 18.54
C TRP A 144 -4.73 -12.59 17.17
N ARG A 145 -4.74 -11.32 16.79
CA ARG A 145 -3.99 -10.82 15.65
C ARG A 145 -3.19 -9.58 16.05
N HIS A 146 -1.89 -9.62 15.82
CA HIS A 146 -0.95 -8.54 16.06
C HIS A 146 -0.26 -8.19 14.74
N VAL A 147 -0.23 -6.92 14.39
CA VAL A 147 0.54 -6.40 13.25
C VAL A 147 1.42 -5.27 13.75
N VAL A 148 2.73 -5.46 13.68
CA VAL A 148 3.73 -4.47 14.04
C VAL A 148 4.48 -4.05 12.79
N GLY A 149 4.66 -2.74 12.60
CA GLY A 149 5.46 -2.24 11.48
C GLY A 149 6.17 -0.92 11.78
N PHE A 150 7.31 -0.73 11.11
CA PHE A 150 8.13 0.49 11.19
C PHE A 150 8.36 1.01 9.79
N GLU A 151 7.87 2.20 9.47
CA GLU A 151 8.10 2.88 8.19
C GLU A 151 9.24 3.88 8.35
N LEU A 152 10.36 3.57 7.70
CA LEU A 152 11.60 4.35 7.74
C LEU A 152 11.80 5.01 6.38
N ALA A 153 11.57 6.33 6.31
CA ALA A 153 11.75 7.12 5.10
C ALA A 153 13.02 7.96 5.18
N GLY A 154 13.81 7.98 4.10
CA GLY A 154 15.01 8.82 4.04
C GLY A 154 16.21 8.29 3.27
N LEU A 155 16.07 7.19 2.53
CA LEU A 155 17.09 6.69 1.59
C LEU A 155 17.18 7.53 0.29
N GLY A 156 16.41 8.63 0.24
CA GLY A 156 16.21 9.50 -0.90
C GLY A 156 14.87 10.23 -0.77
N GLY A 157 14.88 11.55 -0.95
CA GLY A 157 13.68 12.39 -0.80
C GLY A 157 13.32 12.69 0.66
N THR A 158 12.02 12.71 0.97
CA THR A 158 11.48 13.12 2.28
C THR A 158 11.88 12.16 3.39
N LYS A 159 12.22 12.71 4.57
CA LYS A 159 12.66 11.95 5.74
C LYS A 159 11.58 11.96 6.81
N PHE A 160 11.20 10.78 7.29
CA PHE A 160 10.34 10.62 8.46
C PHE A 160 10.43 9.19 8.98
N THR A 161 9.97 9.01 10.22
CA THR A 161 9.80 7.69 10.82
C THR A 161 8.38 7.57 11.34
N LYS A 162 7.72 6.47 11.01
CA LYS A 162 6.40 6.12 11.51
C LYS A 162 6.46 4.70 12.06
N TYR A 163 5.74 4.43 13.13
CA TYR A 163 5.52 3.08 13.63
C TYR A 163 4.02 2.87 13.79
N PHE A 164 3.57 1.63 13.63
CA PHE A 164 2.18 1.27 13.85
C PHE A 164 2.09 -0.11 14.49
N TYR A 165 1.07 -0.25 15.33
CA TYR A 165 0.73 -1.49 15.97
C TYR A 165 -0.79 -1.65 15.99
N GLU A 166 -1.26 -2.74 15.41
CA GLU A 166 -2.68 -3.13 15.39
C GLU A 166 -2.83 -4.43 16.18
N VAL A 167 -3.80 -4.45 17.11
CA VAL A 167 -4.17 -5.64 17.86
C VAL A 167 -5.66 -5.89 17.71
N THR A 168 -6.02 -7.14 17.45
CA THR A 168 -7.41 -7.60 17.45
C THR A 168 -7.52 -8.85 18.28
N TYR A 169 -8.50 -8.89 19.17
CA TYR A 169 -8.76 -10.02 20.06
C TYR A 169 -10.22 -10.46 19.90
N TYR A 170 -10.41 -11.78 19.78
CA TYR A 170 -11.71 -12.42 19.67
C TYR A 170 -11.91 -13.39 20.84
N HIS A 171 -13.11 -13.35 21.42
CA HIS A 171 -13.53 -14.16 22.56
C HIS A 171 -14.91 -14.77 22.30
#